data_AF-A0A1Q2HQ36-F1
#
_entry.id   AF-A0A1Q2HQ36-F1
#
_cell.length_a   1.000
_cell.length_b   1.000
_cell.length_c   1.000
_cell.angle_alpha   90.00
_cell.angle_beta   90.00
_cell.angle_gamma   90.00
#
_symmetry.space_group_name_H-M   'P 1'
#
loop_
_entity.id
_entity.type
_entity.pdbx_description
1 polymer ?
#
loop_
_entity_poly.entity_id
_entity_poly.type
_entity_poly.pdbx_seq_one_letter_code
_entity_poly.pdbx_strand_id
1 'polypeptide(L)'
;MIKQFRIYLSFLLLLISSAFSNAEIPCEPFVITVKNSATGEPVPLTELKTINKISYLTDSRGKIAFLEPGLMDAGKVFFYVEAPHGYIDLEKDGFGYRGVSLSPSPGEKTEFTLAPDPNTADSTEYSKLEHYRLKNNYVASSDAYLPFEITVRDSETGRGVPLVQLKTEQGLTYHTDSAGRIAFFEPGLMSEKIFFHIDSYGYKSAAGGGKTLIPKPNGNAVIYLDRINIAERLYRITGGGIYRHSVLLGRDVPLEKPLLAGKVLGQDTVAMTEYRGRYFWLWGDTDRPSYPLGNFKTSSAVSLLQGSGGLSPDEGINLDYFTNSSGFSKQMFPHPKGQVVWMNTLASVQGKTGERLIASYGVIKGKAKGEKGIAVFNDSKQEFETLTVFQDEHNIVLSGQAGKRNGYVYVNCPYPAARIKAELEAFANPQDYEAYTCLMPGTAFEGEKSQVERDENGNIVWGWKKNASPLNDNQWQKLVETGKASPKEAWNRLTDAKTGKKVQLAFGSAGYNADKDCWIMTGNQKWGDSFLGEIWIAASENPEGPWRKAKKIATHDASGNLEDYTFYNVSYHPEFNSRGNIYFEGTYVTTYTSNKNPTPRYDYNQIMYRLDLSDPRLEDIWPQE
;
A
#
# COMPACT_ATOMS: atom_id res chain seq x y z
N MET A 1 -79.50 22.10 2.98
CA MET A 1 -79.84 20.85 3.70
C MET A 1 -78.71 19.84 3.44
N ILE A 2 -77.82 19.65 4.43
CA ILE A 2 -77.09 18.41 4.76
C ILE A 2 -76.50 17.60 3.58
N LYS A 3 -75.17 17.61 3.38
CA LYS A 3 -74.22 16.58 3.88
C LYS A 3 -72.80 16.79 3.31
N GLN A 4 -71.85 17.01 4.22
CA GLN A 4 -70.42 16.91 3.99
C GLN A 4 -70.04 15.44 3.70
N PHE A 5 -69.16 15.20 2.73
CA PHE A 5 -68.37 13.99 2.64
C PHE A 5 -66.89 14.37 2.59
N ARG A 6 -66.20 14.17 3.71
CA ARG A 6 -64.74 14.19 3.82
C ARG A 6 -64.21 12.87 3.24
N ILE A 7 -63.37 12.95 2.22
CA ILE A 7 -62.57 11.82 1.75
C ILE A 7 -61.31 11.79 2.63
N TYR A 8 -61.20 10.75 3.46
CA TYR A 8 -59.95 10.38 4.13
C TYR A 8 -59.06 9.70 3.09
N LEU A 9 -57.96 10.36 2.70
CA LEU A 9 -56.89 9.74 1.93
C LEU A 9 -55.90 9.14 2.93
N SER A 10 -56.05 7.84 3.22
CA SER A 10 -55.09 7.09 4.02
C SER A 10 -53.79 6.94 3.23
N PHE A 11 -52.73 7.64 3.65
CA PHE A 11 -51.36 7.37 3.22
C PHE A 11 -50.93 6.02 3.78
N LEU A 12 -50.96 4.98 2.95
CA LEU A 12 -50.31 3.71 3.23
C LEU A 12 -48.81 3.90 2.95
N LEU A 13 -48.04 4.19 3.99
CA LEU A 13 -46.58 4.16 3.94
C LEU A 13 -46.16 2.68 3.77
N LEU A 14 -45.87 2.26 2.54
CA LEU A 14 -45.19 1.00 2.29
C LEU A 14 -43.73 1.16 2.75
N LEU A 15 -43.47 0.79 4.01
CA LEU A 15 -42.14 0.44 4.47
C LEU A 15 -41.71 -0.83 3.72
N ILE A 16 -41.06 -0.65 2.57
CA ILE A 16 -40.28 -1.71 1.95
C ILE A 16 -39.04 -1.87 2.83
N SER A 17 -39.12 -2.74 3.83
CA SER A 17 -37.92 -3.29 4.45
C SER A 17 -37.23 -4.12 3.37
N SER A 18 -36.21 -3.57 2.73
CA SER A 18 -35.24 -4.35 1.98
C SER A 18 -34.51 -5.25 2.98
N ALA A 19 -35.08 -6.43 3.24
CA ALA A 19 -34.33 -7.54 3.79
C ALA A 19 -33.30 -7.92 2.72
N PHE A 20 -32.11 -7.31 2.79
CA PHE A 20 -30.94 -7.90 2.19
C PHE A 20 -30.75 -9.25 2.90
N SER A 21 -31.13 -10.33 2.22
CA SER A 21 -30.65 -11.65 2.61
C SER A 21 -29.14 -11.59 2.51
N ASN A 22 -28.44 -11.56 3.64
CA ASN A 22 -27.03 -11.92 3.68
C ASN A 22 -26.95 -13.32 3.10
N ALA A 23 -26.56 -13.45 1.83
CA ALA A 23 -26.18 -14.74 1.29
C ALA A 23 -25.02 -15.22 2.17
N GLU A 24 -25.25 -16.29 2.93
CA GLU A 24 -24.20 -16.90 3.74
C GLU A 24 -23.04 -17.23 2.81
N ILE A 25 -21.85 -16.73 3.15
CA ILE A 25 -20.65 -17.03 2.38
C ILE A 25 -20.34 -18.50 2.62
N PRO A 26 -20.26 -19.33 1.57
CA PRO A 26 -19.97 -20.74 1.74
C PRO A 26 -18.63 -20.91 2.47
N CYS A 27 -18.66 -21.46 3.68
CA CYS A 27 -17.45 -21.75 4.46
C CYS A 27 -16.78 -23.06 4.06
N GLU A 28 -17.08 -23.57 2.86
CA GLU A 28 -16.48 -24.80 2.35
C GLU A 28 -15.10 -24.53 1.75
N PRO A 29 -14.03 -25.18 2.27
CA PRO A 29 -12.70 -25.01 1.71
C PRO A 29 -12.59 -25.70 0.35
N PHE A 30 -11.76 -25.13 -0.52
CA PHE A 30 -11.23 -25.80 -1.71
C PHE A 30 -10.07 -26.70 -1.26
N VAL A 31 -10.13 -28.00 -1.57
CA VAL A 31 -9.14 -28.96 -1.07
C VAL A 31 -8.14 -29.30 -2.17
N ILE A 32 -6.86 -29.05 -1.90
CA ILE A 32 -5.76 -29.43 -2.79
C ILE A 32 -5.03 -30.62 -2.17
N THR A 33 -4.86 -31.70 -2.94
CA THR A 33 -4.13 -32.91 -2.52
C THR A 33 -2.86 -33.09 -3.34
N VAL A 34 -1.73 -33.29 -2.68
CA VAL A 34 -0.43 -33.59 -3.31
C VAL A 34 -0.09 -35.05 -3.08
N LYS A 35 0.23 -35.77 -4.17
CA LYS A 35 0.52 -37.21 -4.15
C LYS A 35 1.88 -37.53 -4.75
N ASN A 36 2.46 -38.65 -4.35
CA ASN A 36 3.67 -39.18 -4.92
C ASN A 36 3.35 -39.70 -6.33
N SER A 37 4.11 -39.27 -7.35
CA SER A 37 3.85 -39.65 -8.74
C SER A 37 4.08 -41.14 -9.04
N ALA A 38 4.89 -41.82 -8.22
CA ALA A 38 5.22 -43.24 -8.38
C ALA A 38 4.27 -44.15 -7.59
N THR A 39 3.88 -43.79 -6.37
CA THR A 39 3.08 -44.65 -5.48
C THR A 39 1.62 -44.22 -5.34
N GLY A 40 1.29 -42.96 -5.65
CA GLY A 40 -0.02 -42.37 -5.37
C GLY A 40 -0.26 -42.03 -3.90
N GLU A 41 0.71 -42.28 -3.02
CA GLU A 41 0.62 -41.98 -1.59
C GLU A 41 0.65 -40.48 -1.32
N PRO A 42 0.13 -40.01 -0.18
CA PRO A 42 0.16 -38.60 0.17
C PRO A 42 1.56 -38.03 0.36
N VAL A 43 1.77 -36.78 -0.06
CA VAL A 43 3.03 -36.04 0.15
C VAL A 43 2.81 -34.95 1.20
N PRO A 44 3.25 -35.15 2.45
CA PRO A 44 3.14 -34.14 3.50
C PRO A 44 4.18 -33.03 3.32
N LEU A 45 3.94 -31.88 3.96
CA LEU A 45 4.85 -30.73 4.05
C LEU A 45 5.23 -30.07 2.72
N THR A 46 4.47 -30.30 1.64
CA THR A 46 4.58 -29.49 0.42
C THR A 46 4.08 -28.07 0.73
N GLU A 47 4.89 -27.05 0.45
CA GLU A 47 4.45 -25.65 0.61
C GLU A 47 3.71 -25.19 -0.65
N LEU A 48 2.51 -24.65 -0.47
CA LEU A 48 1.74 -23.95 -1.50
C LEU A 48 1.53 -22.50 -1.10
N LYS A 49 2.01 -21.57 -1.94
CA LYS A 49 2.03 -20.13 -1.62
C LYS A 49 1.42 -19.30 -2.73
N THR A 50 0.40 -18.51 -2.42
CA THR A 50 -0.22 -17.60 -3.39
C THR A 50 0.64 -16.36 -3.66
N ILE A 51 0.32 -15.61 -4.71
CA ILE A 51 1.04 -14.36 -5.06
C ILE A 51 1.05 -13.34 -3.90
N ASN A 52 -0.08 -13.20 -3.19
CA ASN A 52 -0.21 -12.38 -1.98
C ASN A 52 0.28 -13.06 -0.69
N LYS A 53 1.25 -13.97 -0.82
CA LYS A 53 2.05 -14.56 0.27
C LYS A 53 1.26 -15.39 1.29
N ILE A 54 0.08 -15.89 0.94
CA ILE A 54 -0.65 -16.83 1.81
C ILE A 54 -0.02 -18.20 1.60
N SER A 55 0.55 -18.77 2.66
CA SER A 55 1.25 -20.05 2.62
C SER A 55 0.50 -21.13 3.39
N TYR A 56 0.51 -22.35 2.84
CA TYR A 56 0.02 -23.58 3.45
C TYR A 56 1.06 -24.68 3.30
N LEU A 57 1.21 -25.52 4.32
CA LEU A 57 1.91 -26.80 4.22
C LEU A 57 0.87 -27.92 4.13
N THR A 58 1.07 -28.90 3.25
CA THR A 58 0.24 -30.11 3.23
C THR A 58 0.35 -30.88 4.55
N ASP A 59 -0.77 -31.41 5.05
CA ASP A 59 -0.80 -32.24 6.25
C ASP A 59 -0.30 -33.66 6.01
N SER A 60 -0.38 -34.54 7.02
CA SER A 60 0.00 -35.97 6.92
C SER A 60 -0.72 -36.74 5.81
N ARG A 61 -1.85 -36.22 5.32
CA ARG A 61 -2.66 -36.79 4.24
C ARG A 61 -2.43 -36.07 2.91
N GLY A 62 -1.37 -35.26 2.82
CA GLY A 62 -1.00 -34.53 1.61
C GLY A 62 -2.00 -33.44 1.24
N LYS A 63 -2.82 -32.95 2.19
CA LYS A 63 -3.91 -32.02 1.89
C LYS A 63 -3.65 -30.63 2.44
N ILE A 64 -4.19 -29.63 1.74
CA ILE A 64 -4.47 -28.30 2.30
C ILE A 64 -5.97 -27.99 2.17
N ALA A 65 -6.52 -27.30 3.17
CA ALA A 65 -7.84 -26.70 3.10
C ALA A 65 -7.69 -25.20 2.81
N PHE A 66 -7.81 -24.84 1.53
CA PHE A 66 -7.73 -23.46 1.10
C PHE A 66 -9.08 -22.79 1.36
N LEU A 67 -9.09 -21.74 2.19
CA LEU A 67 -10.30 -20.98 2.51
C LEU A 67 -9.99 -19.48 2.45
N GLU A 68 -9.97 -18.94 1.24
CA GLU A 68 -9.71 -17.53 0.96
C GLU A 68 -10.87 -16.96 0.15
N PRO A 69 -11.92 -16.40 0.79
CA PRO A 69 -13.16 -16.04 0.09
C PRO A 69 -12.95 -15.00 -1.04
N GLY A 70 -11.89 -14.19 -0.99
CA GLY A 70 -11.54 -13.29 -2.09
C GLY A 70 -10.86 -13.95 -3.28
N LEU A 71 -10.40 -15.19 -3.14
CA LEU A 71 -9.74 -15.98 -4.18
C LEU A 71 -10.60 -17.16 -4.65
N MET A 72 -11.69 -17.48 -3.94
CA MET A 72 -12.73 -18.41 -4.40
C MET A 72 -13.50 -17.78 -5.55
N ASP A 73 -13.76 -18.56 -6.60
CA ASP A 73 -14.50 -18.18 -7.81
C ASP A 73 -13.92 -16.95 -8.55
N ALA A 74 -12.69 -16.53 -8.20
CA ALA A 74 -11.99 -15.41 -8.83
C ALA A 74 -11.40 -15.77 -10.22
N GLY A 75 -11.54 -17.04 -10.63
CA GLY A 75 -10.88 -17.65 -11.77
C GLY A 75 -9.58 -18.36 -11.35
N LYS A 76 -8.55 -18.29 -12.19
CA LYS A 76 -7.26 -18.92 -11.87
C LYS A 76 -6.56 -18.23 -10.71
N VAL A 77 -5.99 -19.02 -9.81
CA VAL A 77 -5.10 -18.63 -8.72
C VAL A 77 -3.80 -19.43 -8.86
N PHE A 78 -2.67 -18.73 -8.91
CA PHE A 78 -1.35 -19.33 -8.97
C PHE A 78 -0.84 -19.64 -7.56
N PHE A 79 -0.33 -20.86 -7.40
CA PHE A 79 0.35 -21.32 -6.21
C PHE A 79 1.79 -21.64 -6.59
N TYR A 80 2.75 -20.93 -6.01
CA TYR A 80 4.12 -21.41 -5.95
C TYR A 80 4.14 -22.72 -5.16
N VAL A 81 4.91 -23.69 -5.64
CA VAL A 81 5.04 -25.00 -5.01
C VAL A 81 6.51 -25.20 -4.65
N GLU A 82 6.78 -25.42 -3.36
CA GLU A 82 8.07 -25.85 -2.85
C GLU A 82 7.95 -27.32 -2.43
N ALA A 83 8.73 -28.19 -3.08
CA ALA A 83 8.70 -29.60 -2.76
C ALA A 83 9.33 -29.86 -1.38
N PRO A 84 8.75 -30.76 -0.57
CA PRO A 84 9.36 -31.14 0.69
C PRO A 84 10.61 -31.99 0.43
N HIS A 85 11.42 -32.18 1.47
CA HIS A 85 12.56 -33.08 1.44
C HIS A 85 12.17 -34.47 0.91
N GLY A 86 13.00 -35.04 0.03
CA GLY A 86 12.74 -36.32 -0.63
C GLY A 86 11.92 -36.23 -1.93
N TYR A 87 11.57 -35.03 -2.38
CA TYR A 87 10.82 -34.79 -3.60
C TYR A 87 11.49 -33.74 -4.49
N ILE A 88 11.30 -33.89 -5.80
CA ILE A 88 11.82 -32.95 -6.80
C ILE A 88 10.85 -31.78 -6.95
N ASP A 89 11.40 -30.57 -6.94
CA ASP A 89 10.68 -29.34 -7.30
C ASP A 89 10.03 -29.42 -8.69
N LEU A 90 8.81 -28.91 -8.82
CA LEU A 90 8.15 -28.75 -10.12
C LEU A 90 9.03 -27.97 -11.09
N GLU A 91 9.11 -28.39 -12.35
CA GLU A 91 9.89 -27.68 -13.37
C GLU A 91 9.53 -26.20 -13.46
N LYS A 92 10.55 -25.39 -13.76
CA LYS A 92 10.34 -23.96 -14.03
C LYS A 92 9.57 -23.83 -15.35
N ASP A 93 8.57 -22.97 -15.36
CA ASP A 93 7.93 -22.54 -16.60
C ASP A 93 8.85 -21.64 -17.43
N GLY A 94 8.37 -21.19 -18.60
CA GLY A 94 9.13 -20.33 -19.51
C GLY A 94 9.54 -18.97 -18.93
N PHE A 95 9.00 -18.57 -17.78
CA PHE A 95 9.35 -17.34 -17.05
C PHE A 95 10.17 -17.62 -15.78
N GLY A 96 10.49 -18.88 -15.50
CA GLY A 96 11.34 -19.28 -14.38
C GLY A 96 10.57 -19.58 -13.08
N TYR A 97 9.25 -19.60 -13.09
CA TYR A 97 8.44 -19.86 -11.90
C TYR A 97 8.11 -21.36 -11.76
N ARG A 98 8.04 -21.83 -10.51
CA ARG A 98 7.65 -23.20 -10.16
C ARG A 98 6.31 -23.17 -9.44
N GLY A 99 5.28 -23.77 -10.02
CA GLY A 99 3.96 -23.73 -9.41
C GLY A 99 2.83 -24.28 -10.27
N VAL A 100 1.62 -24.19 -9.73
CA VAL A 100 0.38 -24.67 -10.36
C VAL A 100 -0.66 -23.57 -10.39
N SER A 101 -1.45 -23.51 -11.46
CA SER A 101 -2.62 -22.62 -11.55
C SER A 101 -3.88 -23.44 -11.37
N LEU A 102 -4.64 -23.15 -10.32
CA LEU A 102 -5.88 -23.84 -9.96
C LEU A 102 -7.04 -22.85 -10.04
N SER A 103 -8.28 -23.32 -10.13
CA SER A 103 -9.47 -22.46 -10.06
C SER A 103 -10.25 -22.83 -8.81
N PRO A 104 -9.96 -22.20 -7.65
CA PRO A 104 -10.60 -22.57 -6.41
C PRO A 104 -12.08 -22.21 -6.43
N SER A 105 -12.94 -23.19 -6.15
CA SER A 105 -14.36 -22.99 -5.92
C SER A 105 -14.75 -23.65 -4.58
N PRO A 106 -15.70 -23.09 -3.81
CA PRO A 106 -16.10 -23.67 -2.54
C PRO A 106 -16.51 -25.14 -2.67
N GLY A 107 -15.98 -26.01 -1.80
CA GLY A 107 -16.31 -27.44 -1.74
C GLY A 107 -15.63 -28.32 -2.80
N GLU A 108 -15.04 -27.72 -3.83
CA GLU A 108 -14.32 -28.46 -4.87
C GLU A 108 -12.98 -29.01 -4.38
N LYS A 109 -12.48 -30.02 -5.10
CA LYS A 109 -11.24 -30.73 -4.78
C LYS A 109 -10.39 -30.88 -6.03
N THR A 110 -9.08 -30.77 -5.87
CA THR A 110 -8.12 -31.00 -6.93
C THR A 110 -6.91 -31.75 -6.41
N GLU A 111 -6.13 -32.35 -7.31
CA GLU A 111 -4.88 -32.99 -6.97
C GLU A 111 -3.81 -32.78 -8.05
N PHE A 112 -2.55 -32.86 -7.63
CA PHE A 112 -1.39 -32.98 -8.52
C PHE A 112 -0.31 -33.83 -7.85
N THR A 113 0.72 -34.18 -8.59
CA THR A 113 1.75 -35.10 -8.12
C THR A 113 3.14 -34.46 -8.05
N LEU A 114 3.98 -34.96 -7.15
CA LEU A 114 5.41 -34.68 -7.07
C LEU A 114 6.22 -35.96 -7.25
N ALA A 115 7.35 -35.86 -7.94
CA ALA A 115 8.24 -37.00 -8.15
C ALA A 115 9.17 -37.19 -6.95
N PRO A 116 9.38 -38.41 -6.45
CA PRO A 116 10.38 -38.67 -5.42
C PRO A 116 11.78 -38.35 -5.96
N ASP A 117 12.63 -37.77 -5.14
CA ASP A 117 14.03 -37.53 -5.46
C ASP A 117 14.87 -38.73 -5.00
N PRO A 118 15.45 -39.53 -5.92
CA PRO A 118 16.21 -40.72 -5.56
C PRO A 118 17.59 -40.39 -4.95
N ASN A 119 18.00 -39.12 -4.93
CA ASN A 119 19.33 -38.70 -4.48
C ASN A 119 19.33 -38.01 -3.10
N THR A 120 18.17 -37.93 -2.43
CA THR A 120 18.08 -37.20 -1.16
C THR A 120 18.65 -38.02 0.00
N ALA A 121 19.48 -37.40 0.84
CA ALA A 121 20.04 -38.03 2.03
C ALA A 121 19.05 -37.99 3.22
N ASP A 122 19.20 -38.92 4.17
CA ASP A 122 18.38 -39.00 5.38
C ASP A 122 18.84 -37.99 6.45
N SER A 123 18.31 -36.77 6.44
CA SER A 123 18.08 -35.97 7.66
C SER A 123 17.32 -34.69 7.35
N THR A 124 16.22 -34.43 8.05
CA THR A 124 15.69 -33.06 8.20
C THR A 124 15.28 -32.82 9.65
N GLU A 125 15.78 -31.74 10.23
CA GLU A 125 15.16 -31.16 11.41
C GLU A 125 13.90 -30.43 10.96
N TYR A 126 12.72 -30.92 11.37
CA TYR A 126 11.47 -30.22 11.10
C TYR A 126 11.29 -29.04 12.06
N SER A 127 10.81 -27.93 11.52
CA SER A 127 10.33 -26.80 12.30
C SER A 127 9.13 -27.22 13.18
N LYS A 128 8.82 -26.39 14.18
CA LYS A 128 7.63 -26.59 15.03
C LYS A 128 6.34 -26.65 14.21
N LEU A 129 6.26 -25.86 13.13
CA LEU A 129 5.07 -25.79 12.27
C LEU A 129 4.92 -27.07 11.44
N GLU A 130 6.02 -27.59 10.90
CA GLU A 130 6.03 -28.86 10.16
C GLU A 130 5.65 -30.03 11.07
N HIS A 131 6.25 -30.11 12.26
CA HIS A 131 5.86 -31.09 13.28
C HIS A 131 4.39 -30.99 13.66
N TYR A 132 3.85 -29.78 13.76
CA TYR A 132 2.44 -29.56 14.02
C TYR A 132 1.56 -30.09 12.88
N ARG A 133 1.91 -29.79 11.62
CA ARG A 133 1.14 -30.21 10.43
C ARG A 133 1.20 -31.70 10.16
N LEU A 134 2.30 -32.38 10.51
CA LEU A 134 2.38 -33.84 10.46
C LEU A 134 1.44 -34.54 11.47
N LYS A 135 1.05 -33.85 12.55
CA LYS A 135 0.19 -34.42 13.60
C LYS A 135 -1.27 -33.97 13.51
N ASN A 136 -1.55 -32.85 12.83
CA ASN A 136 -2.86 -32.21 12.80
C ASN A 136 -3.30 -32.02 11.35
N ASN A 137 -4.32 -32.78 10.94
CA ASN A 137 -4.88 -32.72 9.60
C ASN A 137 -5.86 -31.56 9.44
N TYR A 138 -5.96 -31.02 8.23
CA TYR A 138 -6.99 -30.04 7.92
C TYR A 138 -8.40 -30.66 7.95
N VAL A 139 -9.38 -29.83 8.26
CA VAL A 139 -10.80 -30.17 8.08
C VAL A 139 -11.23 -29.78 6.66
N ALA A 140 -11.83 -30.73 5.95
CA ALA A 140 -12.17 -30.64 4.53
C ALA A 140 -13.69 -30.45 4.26
N SER A 141 -14.46 -30.04 5.27
CA SER A 141 -15.91 -29.79 5.18
C SER A 141 -16.34 -28.60 6.03
N SER A 142 -17.43 -27.92 5.64
CA SER A 142 -17.97 -26.70 6.27
C SER A 142 -18.71 -26.94 7.59
N ASP A 143 -19.31 -28.11 7.79
CA ASP A 143 -20.16 -28.43 8.98
C ASP A 143 -19.45 -28.25 10.34
N ALA A 144 -18.12 -28.07 10.33
CA ALA A 144 -17.29 -27.85 11.51
C ALA A 144 -16.61 -26.47 11.57
N TYR A 145 -16.78 -25.58 10.58
CA TYR A 145 -16.13 -24.27 10.56
C TYR A 145 -16.84 -23.27 11.48
N LEU A 146 -16.45 -23.27 12.75
CA LEU A 146 -17.00 -22.39 13.79
C LEU A 146 -15.87 -21.53 14.38
N PRO A 147 -15.46 -20.44 13.68
CA PRO A 147 -14.30 -19.66 14.06
C PRO A 147 -14.51 -18.94 15.40
N PHE A 148 -13.42 -18.79 16.14
CA PHE A 148 -13.32 -17.92 17.31
C PHE A 148 -12.87 -16.53 16.87
N GLU A 149 -13.61 -15.48 17.23
CA GLU A 149 -13.25 -14.11 16.90
C GLU A 149 -12.18 -13.58 17.86
N ILE A 150 -11.02 -13.21 17.33
CA ILE A 150 -10.05 -12.40 18.07
C ILE A 150 -10.09 -10.99 17.51
N THR A 151 -10.41 -10.01 18.35
CA THR A 151 -10.36 -8.58 17.99
C THR A 151 -9.19 -7.92 18.70
N VAL A 152 -8.34 -7.20 17.95
CA VAL A 152 -7.31 -6.33 18.49
C VAL A 152 -7.74 -4.88 18.32
N ARG A 153 -7.71 -4.10 19.41
CA ARG A 153 -8.16 -2.71 19.44
C ARG A 153 -7.07 -1.80 19.99
N ASP A 154 -7.06 -0.57 19.51
CA ASP A 154 -6.28 0.51 20.07
C ASP A 154 -6.84 0.87 21.45
N SER A 155 -6.00 0.93 22.48
CA SER A 155 -6.40 1.25 23.86
C SER A 155 -6.99 2.66 23.99
N GLU A 156 -6.55 3.60 23.16
CA GLU A 156 -6.93 5.01 23.23
C GLU A 156 -8.23 5.28 22.48
N THR A 157 -8.35 4.76 21.25
CA THR A 157 -9.49 5.08 20.36
C THR A 157 -10.55 3.98 20.31
N GLY A 158 -10.23 2.76 20.76
CA GLY A 158 -11.09 1.59 20.64
C GLY A 158 -11.25 1.05 19.20
N ARG A 159 -10.58 1.68 18.21
CA ARG A 159 -10.58 1.25 16.80
C ARG A 159 -9.88 -0.09 16.66
N GLY A 160 -10.33 -0.93 15.72
CA GLY A 160 -9.65 -2.16 15.38
C GLY A 160 -8.27 -1.90 14.75
N VAL A 161 -7.23 -2.59 15.21
CA VAL A 161 -5.86 -2.37 14.74
C VAL A 161 -5.54 -3.35 13.61
N PRO A 162 -5.35 -2.89 12.36
CA PRO A 162 -4.93 -3.77 11.26
C PRO A 162 -3.48 -4.21 11.41
N LEU A 163 -3.07 -5.27 10.70
CA LEU A 163 -1.67 -5.69 10.59
C LEU A 163 -1.03 -6.19 11.92
N VAL A 164 -1.82 -6.55 12.92
CA VAL A 164 -1.29 -7.13 14.17
C VAL A 164 -1.03 -8.61 13.96
N GLN A 165 0.20 -9.06 14.24
CA GLN A 165 0.58 -10.46 14.17
C GLN A 165 0.19 -11.18 15.46
N LEU A 166 -0.46 -12.34 15.32
CA LEU A 166 -0.67 -13.31 16.38
C LEU A 166 0.00 -14.63 15.98
N LYS A 167 1.02 -15.04 16.75
CA LYS A 167 1.78 -16.27 16.48
C LYS A 167 1.67 -17.25 17.64
N THR A 168 1.29 -18.49 17.35
CA THR A 168 1.22 -19.59 18.33
C THR A 168 2.62 -20.17 18.62
N GLU A 169 2.77 -20.90 19.72
CA GLU A 169 4.02 -21.60 20.05
C GLU A 169 4.44 -22.65 18.99
N GLN A 170 3.45 -23.21 18.28
CA GLN A 170 3.63 -24.16 17.19
C GLN A 170 4.10 -23.48 15.89
N GLY A 171 4.10 -22.14 15.83
CA GLY A 171 4.56 -21.38 14.67
C GLY A 171 3.47 -21.00 13.68
N LEU A 172 2.18 -21.27 13.96
CA LEU A 172 1.07 -20.75 13.17
C LEU A 172 0.98 -19.23 13.35
N THR A 173 0.87 -18.50 12.25
CA THR A 173 0.87 -17.03 12.24
C THR A 173 -0.40 -16.50 11.58
N TYR A 174 -1.06 -15.57 12.27
CA TYR A 174 -2.27 -14.89 11.80
C TYR A 174 -2.03 -13.38 11.84
N HIS A 175 -2.73 -12.63 10.99
CA HIS A 175 -2.69 -11.18 10.98
C HIS A 175 -4.10 -10.64 11.00
N THR A 176 -4.35 -9.60 11.81
CA THR A 176 -5.65 -8.94 11.81
C THR A 176 -5.95 -8.30 10.45
N ASP A 177 -7.21 -8.34 10.03
CA ASP A 177 -7.69 -7.61 8.86
C ASP A 177 -7.86 -6.10 9.13
N SER A 178 -8.41 -5.36 8.17
CA SER A 178 -8.60 -3.90 8.29
C SER A 178 -9.55 -3.46 9.41
N ALA A 179 -10.31 -4.37 10.01
CA ALA A 179 -11.13 -4.08 11.19
C ALA A 179 -10.51 -4.58 12.50
N GLY A 180 -9.24 -5.02 12.47
CA GLY A 180 -8.56 -5.56 13.64
C GLY A 180 -9.01 -6.96 14.03
N ARG A 181 -9.55 -7.76 13.10
CA ARG A 181 -10.14 -9.09 13.41
C ARG A 181 -9.33 -10.25 12.86
N ILE A 182 -9.39 -11.36 13.59
CA ILE A 182 -8.99 -12.70 13.13
C ILE A 182 -10.16 -13.65 13.36
N ALA A 183 -10.57 -14.32 12.28
CA ALA A 183 -11.41 -15.51 12.31
C ALA A 183 -10.52 -16.73 12.59
N PHE A 184 -10.27 -17.02 13.86
CA PHE A 184 -9.35 -18.09 14.26
C PHE A 184 -10.08 -19.44 14.18
N PHE A 185 -9.55 -20.35 13.37
CA PHE A 185 -10.02 -21.73 13.33
C PHE A 185 -8.84 -22.63 12.99
N GLU A 186 -8.42 -23.42 13.97
CA GLU A 186 -7.44 -24.48 13.81
C GLU A 186 -7.95 -25.70 14.60
N PRO A 187 -8.45 -26.75 13.93
CA PRO A 187 -9.15 -27.86 14.56
C PRO A 187 -8.39 -28.49 15.74
N GLY A 188 -7.07 -28.68 15.60
CA GLY A 188 -6.23 -29.27 16.64
C GLY A 188 -5.95 -28.36 17.84
N LEU A 189 -6.40 -27.10 17.81
CA LEU A 189 -6.21 -26.12 18.88
C LEU A 189 -7.53 -25.53 19.41
N MET A 190 -8.68 -25.88 18.81
CA MET A 190 -9.97 -25.42 19.33
C MET A 190 -10.22 -26.03 20.71
N SER A 191 -10.71 -25.21 21.64
CA SER A 191 -10.94 -25.51 23.06
C SER A 191 -9.68 -25.82 23.88
N GLU A 192 -8.49 -25.69 23.30
CA GLU A 192 -7.22 -25.82 24.01
C GLU A 192 -6.72 -24.48 24.56
N LYS A 193 -5.85 -24.54 25.56
CA LYS A 193 -5.17 -23.36 26.10
C LYS A 193 -3.98 -23.01 25.20
N ILE A 194 -4.05 -21.87 24.51
CA ILE A 194 -3.02 -21.44 23.54
C ILE A 194 -2.41 -20.13 23.98
N PHE A 195 -1.09 -20.02 23.99
CA PHE A 195 -0.40 -18.74 24.08
C PHE A 195 -0.15 -18.16 22.68
N PHE A 196 -0.58 -16.92 22.47
CA PHE A 196 -0.30 -16.14 21.27
C PHE A 196 0.73 -15.06 21.59
N HIS A 197 1.87 -15.08 20.91
CA HIS A 197 2.76 -13.93 20.80
C HIS A 197 2.07 -12.85 19.97
N ILE A 198 2.09 -11.60 20.43
CA ILE A 198 1.35 -10.48 19.82
C ILE A 198 2.30 -9.33 19.57
N ASP A 199 2.53 -9.04 18.28
CA ASP A 199 3.46 -8.00 17.84
C ASP A 199 2.82 -7.11 16.76
N SER A 200 3.17 -5.81 16.77
CA SER A 200 2.68 -4.84 15.79
C SER A 200 3.61 -3.64 15.70
N TYR A 201 3.89 -3.18 14.48
CA TYR A 201 4.58 -1.92 14.22
C TYR A 201 3.79 -0.74 14.79
N GLY A 202 4.48 0.17 15.48
CA GLY A 202 3.88 1.40 16.00
C GLY A 202 3.03 1.23 17.28
N TYR A 203 3.04 0.06 17.90
CA TYR A 203 2.36 -0.24 19.16
C TYR A 203 3.34 -0.88 20.14
N LYS A 204 3.09 -0.73 21.44
CA LYS A 204 3.84 -1.47 22.46
C LYS A 204 3.58 -2.95 22.34
N SER A 205 4.60 -3.77 22.58
CA SER A 205 4.42 -5.22 22.74
C SER A 205 3.41 -5.51 23.84
N ALA A 206 2.59 -6.54 23.65
CA ALA A 206 1.64 -6.98 24.66
C ALA A 206 2.36 -7.33 25.98
N ALA A 207 1.73 -7.07 27.12
CA ALA A 207 2.30 -7.40 28.42
C ALA A 207 2.61 -8.90 28.52
N GLY A 208 3.83 -9.26 28.97
CA GLY A 208 4.29 -10.65 28.98
C GLY A 208 4.59 -11.24 27.60
N GLY A 209 4.67 -10.41 26.55
CA GLY A 209 4.98 -10.82 25.17
C GLY A 209 3.80 -11.42 24.40
N GLY A 210 2.60 -11.46 24.98
CA GLY A 210 1.46 -12.13 24.34
C GLY A 210 0.24 -12.30 25.24
N LYS A 211 -0.71 -13.15 24.82
CA LYS A 211 -1.92 -13.47 25.59
C LYS A 211 -2.29 -14.95 25.44
N THR A 212 -2.66 -15.57 26.55
CA THR A 212 -3.27 -16.90 26.53
C THR A 212 -4.78 -16.80 26.30
N LEU A 213 -5.29 -17.58 25.34
CA LEU A 213 -6.71 -17.71 25.04
C LEU A 213 -7.14 -19.18 25.07
N ILE A 214 -8.44 -19.42 25.24
CA ILE A 214 -9.07 -20.74 25.09
C ILE A 214 -10.15 -20.59 24.00
N PRO A 215 -9.81 -20.83 22.71
CA PRO A 215 -10.72 -20.54 21.61
C PRO A 215 -11.88 -21.53 21.58
N LYS A 216 -13.07 -21.10 21.98
CA LYS A 216 -14.29 -21.93 21.89
C LYS A 216 -14.99 -21.70 20.55
N PRO A 217 -15.60 -22.71 19.92
CA PRO A 217 -16.42 -22.51 18.72
C PRO A 217 -17.40 -21.34 18.87
N ASN A 218 -17.40 -20.41 17.91
CA ASN A 218 -18.20 -19.17 17.90
C ASN A 218 -17.99 -18.23 19.12
N GLY A 219 -16.95 -18.45 19.92
CA GLY A 219 -16.57 -17.56 21.00
C GLY A 219 -15.83 -16.32 20.48
N ASN A 220 -15.47 -15.42 21.40
CA ASN A 220 -14.65 -14.27 21.08
C ASN A 220 -13.67 -13.88 22.20
N ALA A 221 -12.65 -13.09 21.86
CA ALA A 221 -11.81 -12.38 22.80
C ALA A 221 -11.37 -11.01 22.23
N VAL A 222 -11.19 -10.05 23.12
CA VAL A 222 -10.65 -8.71 22.80
C VAL A 222 -9.27 -8.53 23.42
N ILE A 223 -8.36 -7.91 22.67
CA ILE A 223 -7.01 -7.52 23.05
C ILE A 223 -6.87 -6.03 22.81
N TYR A 224 -6.37 -5.29 23.80
CA TYR A 224 -6.09 -3.86 23.67
C TYR A 224 -4.57 -3.64 23.59
N LEU A 225 -4.14 -2.79 22.66
CA LEU A 225 -2.74 -2.42 22.46
C LEU A 225 -2.56 -0.90 22.58
N ASP A 226 -1.50 -0.50 23.27
CA ASP A 226 -1.13 0.90 23.42
C ASP A 226 -0.32 1.37 22.21
N ARG A 227 -0.85 2.35 21.47
CA ARG A 227 -0.17 2.96 20.33
C ARG A 227 1.03 3.79 20.78
N ILE A 228 2.14 3.65 20.06
CA ILE A 228 3.36 4.47 20.20
C ILE A 228 3.39 5.55 19.13
N ASN A 229 2.97 5.20 17.91
CA ASN A 229 2.87 6.15 16.80
C ASN A 229 1.98 7.35 17.18
N ILE A 230 2.28 8.50 16.57
CA ILE A 230 1.40 9.66 16.66
C ILE A 230 0.23 9.46 15.69
N ALA A 231 0.54 8.99 14.48
CA ALA A 231 -0.48 8.65 13.49
C ALA A 231 -1.13 7.30 13.80
N GLU A 232 -2.44 7.25 13.67
CA GLU A 232 -3.26 6.04 13.79
C GLU A 232 -3.31 5.29 12.46
N ARG A 233 -2.95 4.00 12.48
CA ARG A 233 -3.08 3.11 11.31
C ARG A 233 -4.55 2.71 11.14
N LEU A 234 -5.14 2.97 9.98
CA LEU A 234 -6.58 2.78 9.75
C LEU A 234 -6.91 1.43 9.08
N TYR A 235 -6.50 1.25 7.82
CA TYR A 235 -6.85 0.09 7.00
C TYR A 235 -5.91 -0.03 5.80
N ARG A 236 -5.97 -1.17 5.10
CA ARG A 236 -5.32 -1.34 3.80
C ARG A 236 -6.26 -0.85 2.69
N ILE A 237 -5.77 -0.06 1.74
CA ILE A 237 -6.56 0.51 0.64
C ILE A 237 -6.63 -0.46 -0.54
N THR A 238 -5.52 -1.13 -0.86
CA THR A 238 -5.38 -2.00 -2.04
C THR A 238 -5.21 -3.48 -1.66
N GLY A 239 -5.33 -4.37 -2.66
CA GLY A 239 -5.03 -5.79 -2.53
C GLY A 239 -6.20 -6.68 -2.14
N GLY A 240 -5.93 -7.99 -2.11
CA GLY A 240 -6.94 -9.00 -1.79
C GLY A 240 -7.14 -9.19 -0.29
N GLY A 241 -8.38 -9.44 0.14
CA GLY A 241 -8.75 -9.81 1.50
C GLY A 241 -8.65 -8.69 2.53
N ILE A 242 -9.03 -7.45 2.18
CA ILE A 242 -8.94 -6.28 3.05
C ILE A 242 -9.71 -6.49 4.37
N TYR A 243 -10.90 -7.10 4.28
CA TYR A 243 -11.72 -7.48 5.43
C TYR A 243 -12.01 -8.98 5.51
N ARG A 244 -11.07 -9.82 5.05
CA ARG A 244 -11.24 -11.29 4.98
C ARG A 244 -11.82 -11.88 6.27
N HIS A 245 -11.25 -11.54 7.42
CA HIS A 245 -11.65 -12.14 8.69
C HIS A 245 -13.03 -11.66 9.14
N SER A 246 -13.32 -10.37 9.00
CA SER A 246 -14.64 -9.80 9.26
C SER A 246 -15.71 -10.49 8.43
N VAL A 247 -15.44 -10.72 7.15
CA VAL A 247 -16.36 -11.39 6.24
C VAL A 247 -16.59 -12.86 6.63
N LEU A 248 -15.54 -13.61 6.98
CA LEU A 248 -15.68 -14.99 7.48
C LEU A 248 -16.43 -15.10 8.82
N LEU A 249 -16.39 -14.03 9.62
CA LEU A 249 -17.12 -13.92 10.88
C LEU A 249 -18.56 -13.40 10.71
N GLY A 250 -19.00 -13.13 9.47
CA GLY A 250 -20.31 -12.51 9.19
C GLY A 250 -20.45 -11.11 9.80
N ARG A 251 -19.36 -10.33 9.86
CA ARG A 251 -19.35 -8.96 10.38
C ARG A 251 -19.48 -7.96 9.24
N ASP A 252 -20.17 -6.85 9.53
CA ASP A 252 -20.28 -5.73 8.60
C ASP A 252 -18.92 -5.11 8.31
N VAL A 253 -18.78 -4.64 7.07
CA VAL A 253 -17.57 -4.01 6.53
C VAL A 253 -17.98 -2.81 5.67
N PRO A 254 -17.17 -1.74 5.62
CA PRO A 254 -17.57 -0.52 4.94
C PRO A 254 -17.46 -0.61 3.42
N LEU A 255 -16.60 -1.49 2.88
CA LEU A 255 -16.33 -1.56 1.45
C LEU A 255 -17.37 -2.39 0.70
N GLU A 256 -17.73 -1.94 -0.50
CA GLU A 256 -18.58 -2.68 -1.44
C GLU A 256 -17.90 -3.95 -1.97
N LYS A 257 -16.58 -3.90 -2.18
CA LYS A 257 -15.75 -5.02 -2.65
C LYS A 257 -14.65 -5.34 -1.63
N PRO A 258 -15.00 -5.88 -0.43
CA PRO A 258 -14.08 -6.00 0.70
C PRO A 258 -13.04 -7.12 0.55
N LEU A 259 -13.25 -8.01 -0.42
CA LEU A 259 -12.45 -9.23 -0.61
C LEU A 259 -11.52 -9.17 -1.82
N LEU A 260 -11.94 -8.62 -2.95
CA LEU A 260 -11.10 -8.51 -4.15
C LEU A 260 -11.69 -7.50 -5.15
N ALA A 261 -11.13 -6.29 -5.20
CA ALA A 261 -11.47 -5.29 -6.21
C ALA A 261 -10.49 -5.37 -7.40
N GLY A 262 -11.00 -5.32 -8.63
CA GLY A 262 -10.18 -5.29 -9.86
C GLY A 262 -9.22 -6.48 -10.05
N LYS A 263 -9.43 -7.60 -9.33
CA LYS A 263 -8.49 -8.72 -9.22
C LYS A 263 -7.06 -8.30 -8.86
N VAL A 264 -6.92 -7.30 -7.99
CA VAL A 264 -5.64 -6.77 -7.54
C VAL A 264 -5.21 -7.47 -6.24
N LEU A 265 -3.97 -7.94 -6.19
CA LEU A 265 -3.38 -8.57 -5.00
C LEU A 265 -2.30 -7.72 -4.32
N GLY A 266 -1.70 -6.81 -5.06
CA GLY A 266 -0.62 -5.92 -4.62
C GLY A 266 -0.51 -4.75 -5.59
N GLN A 267 -0.19 -3.56 -5.09
CA GLN A 267 0.08 -2.36 -5.88
C GLN A 267 1.17 -1.52 -5.26
N ASP A 268 2.10 -1.11 -6.12
CA ASP A 268 3.18 -0.20 -5.77
C ASP A 268 2.81 1.27 -5.97
N THR A 269 3.47 2.13 -5.17
CA THR A 269 3.36 3.59 -5.18
C THR A 269 1.92 4.08 -4.97
N VAL A 270 1.68 5.36 -5.16
CA VAL A 270 0.35 5.92 -5.40
C VAL A 270 0.51 7.29 -6.04
N ALA A 271 -0.47 7.76 -6.79
CA ALA A 271 -0.73 9.17 -7.01
C ALA A 271 -2.24 9.37 -7.10
N MET A 272 -2.74 10.47 -6.55
CA MET A 272 -4.16 10.77 -6.53
C MET A 272 -4.38 12.26 -6.82
N THR A 273 -5.45 12.55 -7.57
CA THR A 273 -5.93 13.92 -7.76
C THR A 273 -7.42 13.91 -8.02
N GLU A 274 -8.11 15.00 -7.69
CA GLU A 274 -9.47 15.21 -8.16
C GLU A 274 -9.48 15.47 -9.67
N TYR A 275 -10.33 14.74 -10.39
CA TYR A 275 -10.57 14.92 -11.81
C TYR A 275 -12.05 14.66 -12.13
N ARG A 276 -12.73 15.68 -12.66
CA ARG A 276 -14.15 15.63 -13.07
C ARG A 276 -15.09 15.09 -11.98
N GLY A 277 -14.93 15.59 -10.76
CA GLY A 277 -15.80 15.26 -9.62
C GLY A 277 -15.60 13.85 -9.05
N ARG A 278 -14.42 13.26 -9.27
CA ARG A 278 -13.99 11.98 -8.68
C ARG A 278 -12.53 12.08 -8.27
N TYR A 279 -12.13 11.25 -7.30
CA TYR A 279 -10.71 11.00 -7.11
C TYR A 279 -10.24 10.02 -8.17
N PHE A 280 -9.19 10.38 -8.90
CA PHE A 280 -8.51 9.51 -9.84
C PHE A 280 -7.23 8.99 -9.20
N TRP A 281 -7.08 7.68 -9.18
CA TRP A 281 -5.98 6.98 -8.55
C TRP A 281 -5.06 6.35 -9.59
N LEU A 282 -3.77 6.39 -9.31
CA LEU A 282 -2.73 5.82 -10.15
C LEU A 282 -1.76 5.02 -9.29
N TRP A 283 -1.45 3.80 -9.73
CA TRP A 283 -0.48 2.92 -9.12
C TRP A 283 0.47 2.35 -10.17
N GLY A 284 1.64 1.92 -9.71
CA GLY A 284 2.64 1.29 -10.56
C GLY A 284 2.37 -0.19 -10.77
N ASP A 285 3.43 -0.98 -10.57
CA ASP A 285 3.44 -2.42 -10.68
C ASP A 285 2.32 -3.04 -9.82
N THR A 286 1.53 -3.93 -10.43
CA THR A 286 0.28 -4.45 -9.87
C THR A 286 0.20 -5.96 -9.99
N ASP A 287 0.09 -6.66 -8.87
CA ASP A 287 -0.03 -8.12 -8.81
C ASP A 287 -1.47 -8.60 -9.05
N ARG A 288 -1.59 -9.85 -9.54
CA ARG A 288 -2.87 -10.52 -9.80
C ARG A 288 -2.90 -11.96 -9.27
N PRO A 289 -4.08 -12.55 -9.06
CA PRO A 289 -4.21 -13.94 -8.61
C PRO A 289 -3.66 -14.96 -9.59
N SER A 290 -3.90 -14.75 -10.90
CA SER A 290 -3.81 -15.84 -11.87
C SER A 290 -2.39 -16.27 -12.25
N TYR A 291 -1.40 -15.41 -12.05
CA TYR A 291 -0.02 -15.67 -12.45
C TYR A 291 0.96 -14.63 -11.87
N PRO A 292 2.24 -14.99 -11.59
CA PRO A 292 3.25 -14.07 -11.04
C PRO A 292 3.52 -12.79 -11.84
N LEU A 293 3.37 -12.80 -13.17
CA LEU A 293 3.51 -11.59 -13.95
C LEU A 293 2.23 -10.77 -13.90
N GLY A 294 2.28 -9.59 -13.29
CA GLY A 294 1.17 -8.66 -13.13
C GLY A 294 0.96 -7.68 -14.29
N ASN A 295 0.49 -6.47 -13.94
CA ASN A 295 0.50 -5.29 -14.82
C ASN A 295 1.68 -4.38 -14.43
N PHE A 296 2.59 -4.12 -15.38
CA PHE A 296 3.76 -3.27 -15.20
C PHE A 296 3.70 -1.98 -16.05
N LYS A 297 2.52 -1.63 -16.56
CA LYS A 297 2.27 -0.46 -17.41
C LYS A 297 1.25 0.50 -16.79
N THR A 298 1.35 0.65 -15.46
CA THR A 298 0.46 1.48 -14.63
C THR A 298 -0.98 0.97 -14.55
N SER A 299 -1.56 1.05 -13.36
CA SER A 299 -2.96 0.73 -13.05
C SER A 299 -3.67 1.97 -12.52
N SER A 300 -4.99 2.05 -12.71
CA SER A 300 -5.80 3.15 -12.17
C SER A 300 -7.17 2.68 -11.72
N ALA A 301 -7.75 3.48 -10.82
CA ALA A 301 -9.14 3.38 -10.42
C ALA A 301 -9.70 4.79 -10.22
N VAL A 302 -11.02 4.88 -10.07
CA VAL A 302 -11.67 6.09 -9.55
C VAL A 302 -12.41 5.76 -8.26
N SER A 303 -12.59 6.77 -7.42
CA SER A 303 -13.54 6.71 -6.30
C SER A 303 -14.35 8.00 -6.23
N LEU A 304 -15.53 7.91 -5.62
CA LEU A 304 -16.38 9.08 -5.41
C LEU A 304 -15.78 10.01 -4.35
N LEU A 305 -16.07 11.31 -4.48
CA LEU A 305 -15.69 12.31 -3.47
C LEU A 305 -16.49 12.11 -2.18
N GLN A 306 -15.91 12.52 -1.06
CA GLN A 306 -16.67 12.64 0.19
C GLN A 306 -17.81 13.66 -0.02
N GLY A 307 -19.04 13.30 0.38
CA GLY A 307 -20.24 14.12 0.13
C GLY A 307 -20.93 13.87 -1.22
N SER A 308 -20.29 13.13 -2.14
CA SER A 308 -20.86 12.71 -3.42
C SER A 308 -21.12 11.20 -3.48
N GLY A 309 -21.39 10.58 -2.32
CA GLY A 309 -21.58 9.13 -2.17
C GLY A 309 -20.30 8.35 -1.89
N GLY A 310 -19.14 9.00 -1.88
CA GLY A 310 -17.89 8.39 -1.40
C GLY A 310 -17.88 8.21 0.12
N LEU A 311 -17.21 7.15 0.57
CA LEU A 311 -17.01 6.86 1.99
C LEU A 311 -16.16 7.93 2.67
N SER A 312 -16.29 8.03 3.99
CA SER A 312 -15.34 8.80 4.79
C SER A 312 -13.94 8.17 4.70
N PRO A 313 -12.86 8.97 4.59
CA PRO A 313 -11.49 8.45 4.68
C PRO A 313 -11.19 7.71 6.00
N ASP A 314 -11.98 7.95 7.06
CA ASP A 314 -11.92 7.20 8.32
C ASP A 314 -12.41 5.74 8.19
N GLU A 315 -13.20 5.43 7.17
CA GLU A 315 -13.91 4.16 7.02
C GLU A 315 -13.34 3.29 5.92
N GLY A 316 -13.05 3.86 4.75
CA GLY A 316 -12.57 3.10 3.60
C GLY A 316 -12.62 3.90 2.30
N ILE A 317 -12.21 3.25 1.21
CA ILE A 317 -12.26 3.81 -0.15
C ILE A 317 -12.84 2.74 -1.08
N ASN A 318 -14.00 3.00 -1.68
CA ASN A 318 -14.55 2.15 -2.73
C ASN A 318 -13.86 2.46 -4.05
N LEU A 319 -12.97 1.56 -4.48
CA LEU A 319 -12.20 1.68 -5.72
C LEU A 319 -12.91 1.00 -6.90
N ASP A 320 -13.21 1.80 -7.92
CA ASP A 320 -13.68 1.35 -9.23
C ASP A 320 -12.52 1.30 -10.22
N TYR A 321 -11.89 0.12 -10.32
CA TYR A 321 -10.78 -0.11 -11.23
C TYR A 321 -11.21 -0.06 -12.70
N PHE A 322 -10.33 0.48 -13.55
CA PHE A 322 -10.41 0.25 -14.98
C PHE A 322 -9.92 -1.17 -15.27
N THR A 323 -10.80 -2.05 -15.75
CA THR A 323 -10.49 -3.47 -15.94
C THR A 323 -10.46 -3.89 -17.40
N ASN A 324 -9.71 -4.95 -17.70
CA ASN A 324 -9.74 -5.65 -18.99
C ASN A 324 -10.87 -6.70 -19.02
N SER A 325 -10.96 -7.46 -20.10
CA SER A 325 -11.99 -8.49 -20.29
C SER A 325 -11.94 -9.66 -19.30
N SER A 326 -10.83 -9.88 -18.59
CA SER A 326 -10.74 -10.90 -17.53
C SER A 326 -11.15 -10.36 -16.14
N GLY A 327 -11.50 -9.07 -16.06
CA GLY A 327 -11.84 -8.36 -14.82
C GLY A 327 -10.61 -7.90 -14.02
N PHE A 328 -9.39 -8.07 -14.54
CA PHE A 328 -8.17 -7.57 -13.90
C PHE A 328 -7.91 -6.11 -14.28
N SER A 329 -7.36 -5.32 -13.35
CA SER A 329 -6.88 -3.95 -13.60
C SER A 329 -6.06 -3.88 -14.90
N LYS A 330 -6.52 -3.06 -15.86
CA LYS A 330 -5.92 -2.97 -17.19
C LYS A 330 -4.67 -2.08 -17.20
N GLN A 331 -3.89 -2.23 -18.26
CA GLN A 331 -2.79 -1.31 -18.57
C GLN A 331 -3.37 0.07 -18.87
N MET A 332 -2.99 1.07 -18.08
CA MET A 332 -3.47 2.44 -18.28
C MET A 332 -2.58 3.21 -19.25
N PHE A 333 -1.32 2.82 -19.40
CA PHE A 333 -0.42 3.41 -20.38
C PHE A 333 0.33 2.33 -21.17
N PRO A 334 -0.30 1.74 -22.21
CA PRO A 334 0.27 0.67 -23.03
C PRO A 334 1.37 1.17 -23.98
N HIS A 335 2.38 1.88 -23.44
CA HIS A 335 3.44 2.51 -24.22
C HIS A 335 4.20 1.48 -25.06
N PRO A 336 4.46 1.75 -26.36
CA PRO A 336 5.01 0.75 -27.28
C PRO A 336 6.51 0.48 -27.07
N LYS A 337 7.23 1.43 -26.45
CA LYS A 337 8.70 1.35 -26.34
C LYS A 337 9.22 0.54 -25.13
N GLY A 338 8.36 -0.04 -24.29
CA GLY A 338 8.78 -0.82 -23.14
C GLY A 338 7.71 -1.72 -22.54
N GLN A 339 8.15 -2.67 -21.71
CA GLN A 339 7.27 -3.60 -20.98
C GLN A 339 6.94 -3.11 -19.57
N VAL A 340 7.82 -2.27 -19.01
CA VAL A 340 7.65 -1.64 -17.70
C VAL A 340 7.61 -0.12 -17.90
N VAL A 341 6.54 0.52 -17.41
CA VAL A 341 6.31 1.95 -17.51
C VAL A 341 5.77 2.44 -16.17
N TRP A 342 6.55 3.30 -15.52
CA TRP A 342 6.17 3.91 -14.26
C TRP A 342 5.66 5.32 -14.50
N MET A 343 4.54 5.64 -13.88
CA MET A 343 3.93 6.97 -13.93
C MET A 343 3.87 7.59 -12.55
N ASN A 344 4.01 8.91 -12.50
CA ASN A 344 4.03 9.72 -11.27
C ASN A 344 3.34 11.07 -11.55
N THR A 345 3.40 11.99 -10.59
CA THR A 345 3.04 13.41 -10.79
C THR A 345 1.67 13.56 -11.45
N LEU A 346 0.67 12.88 -10.89
CA LEU A 346 -0.71 12.92 -11.38
C LEU A 346 -1.34 14.26 -10.97
N ALA A 347 -1.87 15.01 -11.93
CA ALA A 347 -2.54 16.28 -11.64
C ALA A 347 -3.63 16.60 -12.65
N SER A 348 -4.72 17.21 -12.16
CA SER A 348 -5.71 17.87 -13.01
C SER A 348 -5.28 19.31 -13.35
N VAL A 349 -5.31 19.63 -14.64
CA VAL A 349 -4.87 20.91 -15.20
C VAL A 349 -5.93 21.48 -16.14
N GLN A 350 -5.88 22.80 -16.36
CA GLN A 350 -6.78 23.46 -17.30
C GLN A 350 -6.34 23.19 -18.75
N GLY A 351 -7.25 22.73 -19.60
CA GLY A 351 -7.08 22.71 -21.05
C GLY A 351 -8.04 23.69 -21.75
N LYS A 352 -7.87 23.88 -23.06
CA LYS A 352 -8.71 24.79 -23.87
C LYS A 352 -10.22 24.50 -23.81
N THR A 353 -10.58 23.22 -23.71
CA THR A 353 -11.99 22.76 -23.75
C THR A 353 -12.47 22.22 -22.40
N GLY A 354 -11.71 22.44 -21.31
CA GLY A 354 -12.03 21.95 -19.97
C GLY A 354 -10.87 21.28 -19.27
N GLU A 355 -11.15 20.68 -18.13
CA GLU A 355 -10.16 19.99 -17.30
C GLU A 355 -9.56 18.76 -18.03
N ARG A 356 -8.25 18.59 -17.87
CA ARG A 356 -7.46 17.47 -18.40
C ARG A 356 -6.61 16.87 -17.29
N LEU A 357 -6.36 15.57 -17.39
CA LEU A 357 -5.53 14.83 -16.44
C LEU A 357 -4.18 14.53 -17.07
N ILE A 358 -3.09 14.88 -16.39
CA ILE A 358 -1.72 14.61 -16.81
C ILE A 358 -0.99 13.73 -15.79
N ALA A 359 0.08 13.09 -16.23
CA ALA A 359 1.02 12.37 -15.39
C ALA A 359 2.40 12.37 -16.03
N SER A 360 3.47 12.41 -15.22
CA SER A 360 4.81 12.13 -15.73
C SER A 360 4.99 10.63 -15.93
N TYR A 361 5.87 10.23 -16.86
CA TYR A 361 6.17 8.83 -17.10
C TYR A 361 7.66 8.57 -17.33
N GLY A 362 8.07 7.34 -17.07
CA GLY A 362 9.36 6.78 -17.43
C GLY A 362 9.22 5.35 -17.96
N VAL A 363 9.76 5.11 -19.15
CA VAL A 363 9.95 3.76 -19.69
C VAL A 363 11.18 3.14 -19.03
N ILE A 364 11.04 1.96 -18.45
CA ILE A 364 12.14 1.32 -17.72
C ILE A 364 12.91 0.38 -18.66
N LYS A 365 14.20 0.68 -18.86
CA LYS A 365 15.16 -0.15 -19.62
C LYS A 365 16.50 -0.20 -18.88
N GLY A 366 17.03 -1.41 -18.67
CA GLY A 366 18.30 -1.62 -17.97
C GLY A 366 18.32 -0.89 -16.61
N LYS A 367 19.27 0.03 -16.42
CA LYS A 367 19.37 0.89 -15.23
C LYS A 367 18.34 2.05 -15.21
N ALA A 368 17.09 1.78 -15.61
CA ALA A 368 16.01 2.78 -15.72
C ALA A 368 16.36 4.01 -16.60
N LYS A 369 17.06 3.78 -17.73
CA LYS A 369 17.49 4.84 -18.67
C LYS A 369 16.62 4.95 -19.93
N GLY A 370 15.35 4.56 -19.85
CA GLY A 370 14.45 4.70 -21.01
C GLY A 370 13.90 6.13 -21.14
N GLU A 371 13.00 6.28 -22.11
CA GLU A 371 12.30 7.52 -22.42
C GLU A 371 11.53 8.06 -21.20
N LYS A 372 11.50 9.38 -21.03
CA LYS A 372 10.72 10.08 -20.01
C LYS A 372 9.90 11.19 -20.65
N GLY A 373 8.78 11.55 -20.02
CA GLY A 373 7.95 12.62 -20.54
C GLY A 373 6.69 12.86 -19.72
N ILE A 374 5.73 13.53 -20.34
CA ILE A 374 4.37 13.72 -19.82
C ILE A 374 3.38 12.95 -20.69
N ALA A 375 2.43 12.31 -20.05
CA ALA A 375 1.27 11.71 -20.68
C ALA A 375 0.00 12.47 -20.29
N VAL A 376 -1.00 12.44 -21.17
CA VAL A 376 -2.33 13.01 -20.94
C VAL A 376 -3.37 11.91 -21.03
N PHE A 377 -4.35 11.93 -20.13
CA PHE A 377 -5.45 10.97 -20.15
C PHE A 377 -6.40 11.27 -21.32
N ASN A 378 -6.78 10.22 -22.03
CA ASN A 378 -7.80 10.21 -23.06
C ASN A 378 -9.08 9.59 -22.47
N ASP A 379 -10.07 10.44 -22.16
CA ASP A 379 -11.30 10.00 -21.48
C ASP A 379 -12.09 8.94 -22.27
N SER A 380 -12.08 9.02 -23.60
CA SER A 380 -12.83 8.10 -24.46
C SER A 380 -12.19 6.71 -24.52
N LYS A 381 -10.86 6.65 -24.51
CA LYS A 381 -10.11 5.38 -24.49
C LYS A 381 -9.89 4.84 -23.07
N GLN A 382 -10.02 5.71 -22.07
CA GLN A 382 -9.65 5.44 -20.69
C GLN A 382 -8.19 4.98 -20.57
N GLU A 383 -7.29 5.67 -21.27
CA GLU A 383 -5.85 5.37 -21.33
C GLU A 383 -5.07 6.67 -21.40
N PHE A 384 -3.82 6.63 -20.97
CA PHE A 384 -2.88 7.72 -21.16
C PHE A 384 -2.22 7.64 -22.54
N GLU A 385 -1.97 8.81 -23.13
CA GLU A 385 -1.26 8.98 -24.39
C GLU A 385 -0.10 9.95 -24.17
N THR A 386 1.02 9.74 -24.86
CA THR A 386 2.18 10.65 -24.75
C THR A 386 1.80 12.06 -25.19
N LEU A 387 2.00 13.04 -24.30
CA LEU A 387 1.84 14.46 -24.59
C LEU A 387 3.15 15.08 -25.07
N THR A 388 4.24 14.83 -24.33
CA THR A 388 5.58 15.32 -24.70
C THR A 388 6.66 14.38 -24.18
N VAL A 389 7.79 14.33 -24.90
CA VAL A 389 8.98 13.54 -24.55
C VAL A 389 10.09 14.51 -24.15
N PHE A 390 10.72 14.28 -23.01
CA PHE A 390 11.85 15.09 -22.55
C PHE A 390 13.08 14.83 -23.41
N GLN A 391 13.69 15.92 -23.88
CA GLN A 391 14.95 15.90 -24.63
C GLN A 391 16.14 15.85 -23.66
N ASP A 392 17.34 15.52 -24.18
CA ASP A 392 18.54 15.33 -23.36
C ASP A 392 18.96 16.60 -22.61
N GLU A 393 18.62 17.79 -23.13
CA GLU A 393 18.91 19.09 -22.51
C GLU A 393 17.90 19.49 -21.42
N HIS A 394 16.88 18.65 -21.15
CA HIS A 394 15.91 18.92 -20.11
C HIS A 394 16.44 18.48 -18.73
N ASN A 395 16.52 19.43 -17.80
CA ASN A 395 17.20 19.22 -16.52
C ASN A 395 16.25 18.92 -15.34
N ILE A 396 14.93 18.95 -15.56
CA ILE A 396 13.93 18.75 -14.48
C ILE A 396 13.22 17.42 -14.68
N VAL A 397 13.53 16.43 -13.85
CA VAL A 397 12.80 15.16 -13.87
C VAL A 397 11.65 15.24 -12.88
N LEU A 398 10.43 15.11 -13.38
CA LEU A 398 9.24 15.04 -12.52
C LEU A 398 9.02 13.61 -12.02
N SER A 399 9.08 13.44 -10.71
CA SER A 399 8.84 12.18 -10.01
C SER A 399 8.14 12.44 -8.69
N GLY A 400 7.38 11.46 -8.18
CA GLY A 400 6.65 11.56 -6.92
C GLY A 400 5.32 12.29 -7.03
N GLN A 401 4.83 12.81 -5.90
CA GLN A 401 3.48 13.36 -5.75
C GLN A 401 3.34 14.77 -6.32
N ALA A 402 2.12 15.19 -6.63
CA ALA A 402 1.83 16.52 -7.12
C ALA A 402 0.70 17.18 -6.32
N GLY A 403 0.79 18.50 -6.12
CA GLY A 403 -0.25 19.29 -5.47
C GLY A 403 -0.48 20.61 -6.21
N LYS A 404 -1.75 21.03 -6.36
CA LYS A 404 -2.12 22.25 -7.08
C LYS A 404 -2.38 23.40 -6.11
N ARG A 405 -1.73 24.54 -6.31
CA ARG A 405 -1.95 25.78 -5.53
C ARG A 405 -1.52 27.01 -6.34
N ASN A 406 -2.21 28.13 -6.19
CA ASN A 406 -1.86 29.43 -6.77
C ASN A 406 -1.55 29.40 -8.28
N GLY A 407 -2.29 28.58 -9.05
CA GLY A 407 -2.11 28.44 -10.50
C GLY A 407 -0.93 27.56 -10.93
N TYR A 408 -0.27 26.89 -10.00
CA TYR A 408 0.84 25.96 -10.26
C TYR A 408 0.52 24.55 -9.76
N VAL A 409 1.11 23.56 -10.42
CA VAL A 409 1.30 22.20 -9.93
C VAL A 409 2.72 22.12 -9.37
N TYR A 410 2.83 21.85 -8.08
CA TYR A 410 4.09 21.59 -7.38
C TYR A 410 4.35 20.09 -7.34
N VAL A 411 5.60 19.68 -7.57
CA VAL A 411 6.01 18.27 -7.66
C VAL A 411 7.02 17.94 -6.57
N ASN A 412 6.75 16.86 -5.84
CA ASN A 412 7.41 16.46 -4.61
C ASN A 412 8.30 15.22 -4.83
N CYS A 413 9.63 15.37 -4.70
CA CYS A 413 10.52 14.23 -4.44
C CYS A 413 11.96 14.64 -4.03
N PRO A 414 12.31 14.71 -2.72
CA PRO A 414 11.42 14.60 -1.57
C PRO A 414 10.71 15.90 -1.21
N TYR A 415 11.22 17.06 -1.65
CA TYR A 415 10.62 18.37 -1.40
C TYR A 415 9.80 18.85 -2.63
N PRO A 416 8.79 19.74 -2.45
CA PRO A 416 8.07 20.47 -3.52
C PRO A 416 8.98 21.47 -4.28
N ALA A 417 10.08 20.99 -4.83
CA ALA A 417 11.13 21.82 -5.41
C ALA A 417 10.99 22.03 -6.92
N ALA A 418 9.94 21.49 -7.56
CA ALA A 418 9.62 21.73 -8.96
C ALA A 418 8.19 22.24 -9.09
N ARG A 419 7.93 23.15 -10.03
CA ARG A 419 6.59 23.65 -10.33
C ARG A 419 6.38 23.91 -11.81
N ILE A 420 5.14 23.75 -12.25
CA ILE A 420 4.67 23.98 -13.62
C ILE A 420 3.34 24.73 -13.53
N LYS A 421 3.06 25.67 -14.43
CA LYS A 421 1.72 26.29 -14.48
C LYS A 421 0.66 25.20 -14.68
N ALA A 422 -0.48 25.34 -14.00
CA ALA A 422 -1.56 24.34 -14.00
C ALA A 422 -2.41 24.36 -15.28
N GLU A 423 -1.74 24.36 -16.43
CA GLU A 423 -2.29 24.46 -17.78
C GLU A 423 -1.70 23.34 -18.66
N LEU A 424 -2.50 22.70 -19.49
CA LEU A 424 -2.06 21.59 -20.34
C LEU A 424 -0.90 22.01 -21.27
N GLU A 425 -0.99 23.21 -21.85
CA GLU A 425 0.02 23.77 -22.74
C GLU A 425 1.36 23.98 -22.03
N ALA A 426 1.37 24.32 -20.73
CA ALA A 426 2.59 24.46 -19.96
C ALA A 426 3.31 23.11 -19.82
N PHE A 427 2.56 22.03 -19.57
CA PHE A 427 3.13 20.68 -19.49
C PHE A 427 3.69 20.18 -20.83
N ALA A 428 3.21 20.68 -21.96
CA ALA A 428 3.77 20.34 -23.27
C ALA A 428 5.13 21.01 -23.55
N ASN A 429 5.56 21.98 -22.73
CA ASN A 429 6.77 22.79 -22.89
C ASN A 429 7.76 22.62 -21.73
N PRO A 430 8.56 21.52 -21.68
CA PRO A 430 9.44 21.21 -20.55
C PRO A 430 10.48 22.31 -20.23
N GLN A 431 10.86 23.14 -21.20
CA GLN A 431 11.82 24.23 -21.01
C GLN A 431 11.31 25.35 -20.09
N ASP A 432 9.99 25.45 -19.91
CA ASP A 432 9.37 26.42 -19.00
C ASP A 432 9.16 25.88 -17.58
N TYR A 433 9.52 24.63 -17.32
CA TYR A 433 9.45 24.08 -15.96
C TYR A 433 10.43 24.79 -15.06
N GLU A 434 10.02 25.05 -13.82
CA GLU A 434 10.84 25.77 -12.85
C GLU A 434 11.19 24.83 -11.69
N ALA A 435 12.43 24.91 -11.21
CA ALA A 435 12.81 24.31 -9.94
C ALA A 435 13.32 25.37 -8.97
N TYR A 436 13.05 25.19 -7.68
CA TYR A 436 13.63 26.00 -6.62
C TYR A 436 15.06 25.52 -6.33
N THR A 437 16.05 26.26 -6.82
CA THR A 437 17.45 25.83 -6.80
C THR A 437 18.42 27.01 -6.76
N CYS A 438 19.65 26.76 -6.34
CA CYS A 438 20.74 27.72 -6.43
C CYS A 438 21.57 27.62 -7.70
N LEU A 439 21.33 26.61 -8.55
CA LEU A 439 22.03 26.47 -9.83
C LEU A 439 21.65 27.60 -10.79
N MET A 440 22.49 27.91 -11.78
CA MET A 440 22.15 28.86 -12.86
C MET A 440 20.95 28.36 -13.68
N PRO A 441 20.08 29.24 -14.21
CA PRO A 441 19.00 28.84 -15.13
C PRO A 441 19.51 28.00 -16.30
N GLY A 442 18.76 26.96 -16.68
CA GLY A 442 19.14 26.08 -17.79
C GLY A 442 20.24 25.05 -17.49
N THR A 443 20.69 24.92 -16.23
CA THR A 443 21.79 24.02 -15.86
C THR A 443 21.38 22.88 -14.92
N ALA A 444 22.06 21.73 -15.03
CA ALA A 444 21.90 20.61 -14.13
C ALA A 444 23.02 20.57 -13.07
N PHE A 445 22.81 19.76 -12.03
CA PHE A 445 23.89 19.37 -11.13
C PHE A 445 24.94 18.53 -11.87
N GLU A 446 26.20 18.97 -11.82
CA GLU A 446 27.35 18.32 -12.47
C GLU A 446 28.52 18.13 -11.49
N GLY A 447 28.21 17.83 -10.22
CA GLY A 447 29.24 17.68 -9.19
C GLY A 447 30.09 18.96 -9.05
N GLU A 448 31.41 18.82 -9.20
CA GLU A 448 32.37 19.93 -9.10
C GLU A 448 32.21 20.99 -10.21
N LYS A 449 31.61 20.62 -11.34
CA LYS A 449 31.36 21.52 -12.48
C LYS A 449 30.03 22.27 -12.37
N SER A 450 29.24 22.00 -11.32
CA SER A 450 27.95 22.67 -11.12
C SER A 450 28.12 24.19 -11.08
N GLN A 451 27.21 24.87 -11.79
CA GLN A 451 27.18 26.33 -11.89
C GLN A 451 26.23 26.88 -10.83
N VAL A 452 26.76 27.29 -9.68
CA VAL A 452 25.98 27.91 -8.59
C VAL A 452 25.89 29.41 -8.82
N GLU A 453 24.67 29.94 -8.81
CA GLU A 453 24.42 31.39 -8.93
C GLU A 453 24.77 32.09 -7.62
N ARG A 454 25.52 33.19 -7.75
CA ARG A 454 25.90 34.07 -6.64
C ARG A 454 25.60 35.52 -6.98
N ASP A 455 25.22 36.29 -5.97
CA ASP A 455 25.04 37.74 -6.09
C ASP A 455 26.40 38.48 -6.13
N GLU A 456 26.36 39.80 -6.29
CA GLU A 456 27.55 40.66 -6.34
C GLU A 456 28.40 40.61 -5.04
N ASN A 457 27.79 40.24 -3.92
CA ASN A 457 28.45 40.08 -2.62
C ASN A 457 28.98 38.66 -2.41
N GLY A 458 28.79 37.77 -3.39
CA GLY A 458 29.20 36.38 -3.34
C GLY A 458 28.25 35.47 -2.57
N ASN A 459 27.04 35.89 -2.19
CA ASN A 459 26.05 35.03 -1.53
C ASN A 459 25.34 34.13 -2.55
N ILE A 460 24.99 32.89 -2.16
CA ILE A 460 24.17 32.01 -3.00
C ILE A 460 22.77 32.60 -3.24
N VAL A 461 22.31 32.55 -4.49
CA VAL A 461 20.96 32.97 -4.90
C VAL A 461 20.06 31.75 -5.10
N TRP A 462 19.13 31.54 -4.17
CA TRP A 462 18.04 30.58 -4.28
C TRP A 462 16.82 31.21 -4.95
N GLY A 463 16.18 30.49 -5.85
CA GLY A 463 14.95 30.95 -6.49
C GLY A 463 14.36 29.91 -7.44
N TRP A 464 13.16 30.20 -7.94
CA TRP A 464 12.50 29.43 -8.99
C TRP A 464 13.17 29.74 -10.34
N LYS A 465 13.83 28.75 -10.94
CA LYS A 465 14.64 28.91 -12.15
C LYS A 465 14.22 27.93 -13.23
N LYS A 466 14.07 28.46 -14.44
CA LYS A 466 13.66 27.68 -15.62
C LYS A 466 14.71 26.66 -16.02
N ASN A 467 14.26 25.45 -16.33
CA ASN A 467 15.05 24.31 -16.79
C ASN A 467 16.36 24.11 -16.01
N ALA A 468 16.34 24.37 -14.69
CA ALA A 468 17.46 24.09 -13.80
C ALA A 468 17.11 22.91 -12.89
N SER A 469 18.04 21.97 -12.65
CA SER A 469 17.69 20.79 -11.86
C SER A 469 17.49 21.13 -10.37
N PRO A 470 16.47 20.59 -9.68
CA PRO A 470 16.39 20.67 -8.23
C PRO A 470 17.58 19.92 -7.59
N LEU A 471 17.91 20.28 -6.35
CA LEU A 471 18.98 19.63 -5.58
C LEU A 471 18.39 18.74 -4.49
N ASN A 472 18.85 17.49 -4.42
CA ASN A 472 18.64 16.63 -3.26
C ASN A 472 19.76 16.78 -2.22
N ASP A 473 19.56 16.19 -1.04
CA ASP A 473 20.49 16.23 0.08
C ASP A 473 21.93 15.81 -0.27
N ASN A 474 22.09 14.77 -1.10
CA ASN A 474 23.41 14.26 -1.50
C ASN A 474 24.11 15.23 -2.46
N GLN A 475 23.36 15.80 -3.41
CA GLN A 475 23.88 16.79 -4.35
C GLN A 475 24.28 18.07 -3.62
N TRP A 476 23.45 18.54 -2.68
CA TRP A 476 23.81 19.66 -1.82
C TRP A 476 25.09 19.39 -1.01
N GLN A 477 25.19 18.22 -0.39
CA GLN A 477 26.39 17.83 0.35
C GLN A 477 27.63 17.83 -0.55
N LYS A 478 27.51 17.33 -1.79
CA LYS A 478 28.63 17.36 -2.74
C LYS A 478 29.04 18.80 -3.08
N LEU A 479 28.11 19.74 -3.26
CA LEU A 479 28.46 21.16 -3.48
C LEU A 479 29.25 21.74 -2.30
N VAL A 480 28.89 21.36 -1.07
CA VAL A 480 29.61 21.76 0.14
C VAL A 480 31.02 21.17 0.19
N GLU A 481 31.13 19.86 -0.05
CA GLU A 481 32.43 19.14 -0.07
C GLU A 481 33.39 19.72 -1.12
N THR A 482 32.86 20.22 -2.23
CA THR A 482 33.66 20.79 -3.33
C THR A 482 33.90 22.29 -3.19
N GLY A 483 33.54 22.89 -2.05
CA GLY A 483 33.73 24.33 -1.80
C GLY A 483 32.86 25.25 -2.66
N LYS A 484 31.83 24.71 -3.33
CA LYS A 484 30.87 25.48 -4.15
C LYS A 484 29.78 26.12 -3.30
N ALA A 485 29.56 25.61 -2.10
CA ALA A 485 28.64 26.13 -1.09
C ALA A 485 29.20 25.87 0.32
N SER A 486 28.63 26.51 1.33
CA SER A 486 28.87 26.23 2.74
C SER A 486 27.61 25.65 3.39
N PRO A 487 27.74 24.88 4.51
CA PRO A 487 26.58 24.31 5.19
C PRO A 487 25.55 25.35 5.66
N LYS A 488 25.96 26.60 5.87
CA LYS A 488 25.11 27.70 6.34
C LYS A 488 24.23 28.28 5.22
N GLU A 489 24.60 28.06 3.95
CA GLU A 489 23.86 28.57 2.79
C GLU A 489 22.74 27.62 2.32
N ALA A 490 22.43 26.56 3.08
CA ALA A 490 21.42 25.58 2.73
C ALA A 490 20.00 26.16 2.83
N TRP A 491 19.23 26.13 1.73
CA TRP A 491 17.82 26.55 1.76
C TRP A 491 17.02 25.72 2.76
N ASN A 492 17.24 24.40 2.75
CA ASN A 492 16.60 23.43 3.63
C ASN A 492 17.57 22.72 4.55
N ARG A 493 17.07 22.41 5.76
CA ARG A 493 17.80 21.61 6.74
C ARG A 493 16.79 20.97 7.69
N LEU A 494 16.25 19.83 7.27
CA LEU A 494 15.28 19.10 8.07
C LEU A 494 15.96 18.40 9.25
N THR A 495 15.48 18.66 10.46
CA THR A 495 15.95 18.03 11.68
C THR A 495 14.79 17.56 12.55
N ASP A 496 15.01 16.48 13.31
CA ASP A 496 14.11 16.05 14.36
C ASP A 496 13.94 17.18 15.40
N ALA A 497 12.70 17.63 15.60
CA ALA A 497 12.35 18.68 16.54
C ALA A 497 12.79 18.36 17.97
N LYS A 498 12.87 17.08 18.35
CA LYS A 498 13.28 16.65 19.70
C LYS A 498 14.80 16.60 19.86
N THR A 499 15.51 16.02 18.90
CA THR A 499 16.95 15.71 19.05
C THR A 499 17.88 16.64 18.29
N GLY A 500 17.37 17.44 17.37
CA GLY A 500 18.16 18.27 16.46
C GLY A 500 18.96 17.48 15.41
N LYS A 501 18.83 16.14 15.37
CA LYS A 501 19.51 15.29 14.40
C LYS A 501 18.94 15.52 13.01
N LYS A 502 19.80 15.51 11.99
CA LYS A 502 19.38 15.62 10.58
C LYS A 502 18.48 14.45 10.20
N VAL A 503 17.39 14.75 9.50
CA VAL A 503 16.51 13.75 8.88
C VAL A 503 16.73 13.80 7.37
N GLN A 504 17.27 12.72 6.80
CA GLN A 504 17.46 12.60 5.36
C GLN A 504 16.24 11.93 4.75
N LEU A 505 15.57 12.58 3.81
CA LEU A 505 14.39 12.03 3.15
C LEU A 505 14.75 11.28 1.86
N ALA A 506 14.11 10.14 1.63
CA ALA A 506 14.13 9.44 0.34
C ALA A 506 13.01 9.94 -0.59
N PHE A 507 11.80 10.05 -0.05
CA PHE A 507 10.60 10.47 -0.75
C PHE A 507 9.78 11.40 0.15
N GLY A 508 8.87 12.16 -0.44
CA GLY A 508 7.96 13.00 0.31
C GLY A 508 6.76 13.43 -0.51
N SER A 509 5.71 13.83 0.21
CA SER A 509 4.50 14.43 -0.34
C SER A 509 4.16 15.65 0.49
N ALA A 510 3.97 16.77 -0.18
CA ALA A 510 3.62 18.04 0.43
C ALA A 510 2.37 18.63 -0.21
N GLY A 511 1.56 19.27 0.62
CA GLY A 511 0.34 19.95 0.20
C GLY A 511 -0.02 21.06 1.17
N TYR A 512 -0.74 22.05 0.69
CA TYR A 512 -1.24 23.13 1.52
C TYR A 512 -2.39 22.62 2.40
N ASN A 513 -2.33 22.92 3.69
CA ASN A 513 -3.37 22.63 4.67
C ASN A 513 -4.06 23.94 5.06
N ALA A 514 -5.35 24.06 4.77
CA ALA A 514 -6.11 25.27 5.04
C ALA A 514 -6.35 25.50 6.54
N ASP A 515 -6.49 24.43 7.35
CA ASP A 515 -6.77 24.52 8.78
C ASP A 515 -5.58 25.10 9.57
N LYS A 516 -4.35 24.80 9.13
CA LYS A 516 -3.09 25.31 9.72
C LYS A 516 -2.50 26.48 8.95
N ASP A 517 -3.15 26.94 7.87
CA ASP A 517 -2.65 27.97 6.94
C ASP A 517 -1.17 27.80 6.56
N CYS A 518 -0.74 26.58 6.29
CA CYS A 518 0.64 26.29 5.94
C CYS A 518 0.76 25.06 5.04
N TRP A 519 1.92 24.88 4.44
CA TRP A 519 2.28 23.65 3.76
C TRP A 519 2.68 22.59 4.78
N ILE A 520 2.11 21.40 4.63
CA ILE A 520 2.49 20.21 5.39
C ILE A 520 3.19 19.24 4.45
N MET A 521 4.29 18.65 4.90
CA MET A 521 4.99 17.59 4.19
C MET A 521 5.07 16.34 5.06
N THR A 522 4.70 15.19 4.49
CA THR A 522 5.06 13.87 5.01
C THR A 522 6.24 13.32 4.22
N GLY A 523 7.27 12.80 4.89
CA GLY A 523 8.49 12.31 4.26
C GLY A 523 8.92 10.95 4.77
N ASN A 524 9.36 10.09 3.86
CA ASN A 524 10.02 8.82 4.19
C ASN A 524 11.49 9.09 4.54
N GLN A 525 11.92 8.74 5.75
CA GLN A 525 13.34 8.80 6.10
C GLN A 525 14.12 7.70 5.39
N LYS A 526 15.33 8.04 4.93
CA LYS A 526 16.33 7.08 4.51
C LYS A 526 17.31 6.83 5.65
N TRP A 527 17.69 5.58 5.88
CA TRP A 527 18.68 5.19 6.90
C TRP A 527 18.26 5.67 8.31
N GLY A 528 16.99 5.46 8.66
CA GLY A 528 16.47 5.69 10.00
C GLY A 528 16.76 4.51 10.93
N ASP A 529 15.80 4.22 11.81
CA ASP A 529 15.85 3.00 12.65
C ASP A 529 15.70 1.75 11.76
N SER A 530 14.94 1.87 10.67
CA SER A 530 14.93 0.99 9.50
C SER A 530 15.36 1.75 8.22
N PHE A 531 15.53 1.05 7.10
CA PHE A 531 16.01 1.72 5.87
C PHE A 531 15.01 2.75 5.32
N LEU A 532 13.71 2.42 5.31
CA LEU A 532 12.61 3.20 4.72
C LEU A 532 11.26 3.00 5.47
N GLY A 533 11.28 2.74 6.78
CA GLY A 533 10.07 2.47 7.58
C GLY A 533 9.52 3.67 8.34
N GLU A 534 10.32 4.74 8.52
CA GLU A 534 9.93 5.91 9.32
C GLU A 534 9.30 7.02 8.48
N ILE A 535 8.16 7.50 8.94
CA ILE A 535 7.45 8.65 8.38
C ILE A 535 7.61 9.87 9.28
N TRP A 536 8.00 10.98 8.68
CA TRP A 536 8.16 12.27 9.35
C TRP A 536 7.14 13.27 8.80
N ILE A 537 6.64 14.14 9.68
CA ILE A 537 5.87 15.33 9.31
C ILE A 537 6.70 16.58 9.54
N ALA A 538 6.57 17.56 8.65
CA ALA A 538 7.12 18.90 8.78
C ALA A 538 6.13 19.93 8.22
N ALA A 539 6.31 21.19 8.59
CA ALA A 539 5.50 22.29 8.10
C ALA A 539 6.34 23.48 7.64
N SER A 540 5.80 24.29 6.73
CA SER A 540 6.40 25.54 6.27
C SER A 540 5.33 26.49 5.71
N GLU A 541 5.57 27.79 5.76
CA GLU A 541 4.69 28.80 5.16
C GLU A 541 4.65 28.71 3.62
N ASN A 542 5.77 28.31 3.02
CA ASN A 542 5.93 28.25 1.56
C ASN A 542 6.20 26.81 1.10
N PRO A 543 5.85 26.46 -0.16
CA PRO A 543 6.14 25.13 -0.68
C PRO A 543 7.66 24.90 -0.69
N GLU A 544 8.45 25.85 -1.21
CA GLU A 544 9.91 25.84 -1.13
C GLU A 544 10.48 26.07 0.28
N GLY A 545 9.73 25.82 1.34
CA GLY A 545 10.29 25.89 2.69
C GLY A 545 10.61 27.31 3.17
N PRO A 546 11.54 27.47 4.13
CA PRO A 546 12.43 26.44 4.62
C PRO A 546 11.71 25.38 5.48
N TRP A 547 12.04 24.11 5.23
CA TRP A 547 11.63 22.96 6.04
C TRP A 547 12.73 22.69 7.07
N ARG A 548 12.45 23.02 8.33
CA ARG A 548 13.48 23.02 9.41
C ARG A 548 13.26 21.93 10.44
N LYS A 549 12.07 21.86 11.03
CA LYS A 549 11.76 20.92 12.10
C LYS A 549 10.79 19.86 11.60
N ALA A 550 11.01 18.62 12.03
CA ALA A 550 10.15 17.50 11.71
C ALA A 550 9.88 16.64 12.95
N LYS A 551 8.78 15.89 12.92
CA LYS A 551 8.43 14.90 13.94
C LYS A 551 8.18 13.55 13.29
N LYS A 552 8.73 12.49 13.88
CA LYS A 552 8.39 11.11 13.47
C LYS A 552 6.97 10.80 13.93
N ILE A 553 6.11 10.38 13.01
CA ILE A 553 4.69 10.12 13.26
C ILE A 553 4.30 8.66 13.09
N ALA A 554 5.06 7.89 12.30
CA ALA A 554 4.90 6.45 12.15
C ALA A 554 6.25 5.76 11.96
N THR A 555 6.32 4.50 12.37
CA THR A 555 7.50 3.63 12.21
C THR A 555 7.10 2.20 11.86
N HIS A 556 7.97 1.54 11.09
CA HIS A 556 7.91 0.12 10.71
C HIS A 556 9.27 -0.57 10.96
N ASP A 557 10.01 -0.05 11.94
CA ASP A 557 11.19 -0.70 12.52
C ASP A 557 10.80 -1.98 13.26
N ALA A 558 11.78 -2.86 13.43
CA ALA A 558 11.63 -4.10 14.15
C ALA A 558 10.96 -3.88 15.53
N SER A 559 9.91 -4.66 15.81
CA SER A 559 9.13 -4.56 17.04
C SER A 559 8.78 -5.97 17.52
N GLY A 560 9.19 -6.31 18.75
CA GLY A 560 9.02 -7.65 19.29
C GLY A 560 9.70 -8.70 18.41
N ASN A 561 8.92 -9.62 17.84
CA ASN A 561 9.43 -10.65 16.92
C ASN A 561 9.32 -10.26 15.43
N LEU A 562 8.94 -9.03 15.12
CA LEU A 562 8.86 -8.52 13.76
C LEU A 562 10.23 -8.00 13.30
N GLU A 563 10.57 -8.29 12.05
CA GLU A 563 11.71 -7.71 11.35
C GLU A 563 11.33 -6.34 10.76
N ASP A 564 12.32 -5.56 10.33
CA ASP A 564 12.07 -4.28 9.65
C ASP A 564 11.19 -4.45 8.41
N TYR A 565 10.34 -3.46 8.17
CA TYR A 565 9.54 -3.38 6.96
C TYR A 565 9.72 -2.03 6.27
N THR A 566 9.66 -2.03 4.94
CA THR A 566 9.62 -0.76 4.20
C THR A 566 8.18 -0.24 4.16
N PHE A 567 8.03 1.05 4.39
CA PHE A 567 6.78 1.78 4.18
C PHE A 567 7.09 3.08 3.44
N TYR A 568 7.08 3.04 2.11
CA TYR A 568 7.69 4.06 1.25
C TYR A 568 6.71 4.67 0.23
N ASN A 569 7.18 5.63 -0.56
CA ASN A 569 6.36 6.45 -1.46
C ASN A 569 5.15 7.07 -0.74
N VAL A 570 5.42 7.63 0.45
CA VAL A 570 4.36 8.23 1.27
C VAL A 570 3.63 9.33 0.50
N SER A 571 2.31 9.29 0.53
CA SER A 571 1.44 10.27 -0.10
C SER A 571 0.50 10.86 0.92
N TYR A 572 0.65 12.16 1.19
CA TYR A 572 -0.31 12.96 1.91
C TYR A 572 -1.45 13.37 0.98
N HIS A 573 -2.70 13.27 1.44
CA HIS A 573 -3.92 13.62 0.72
C HIS A 573 -4.61 14.85 1.32
N PRO A 574 -4.25 16.08 0.90
CA PRO A 574 -4.95 17.29 1.33
C PRO A 574 -6.47 17.24 1.10
N GLU A 575 -6.90 16.50 0.09
CA GLU A 575 -8.30 16.31 -0.29
C GLU A 575 -9.13 15.58 0.77
N PHE A 576 -8.48 14.85 1.67
CA PHE A 576 -9.14 14.12 2.77
C PHE A 576 -9.13 14.86 4.10
N ASN A 577 -8.43 15.99 4.18
CA ASN A 577 -8.32 16.75 5.41
C ASN A 577 -9.70 17.08 5.97
N SER A 578 -9.90 16.73 7.24
CA SER A 578 -11.20 16.94 7.88
C SER A 578 -11.04 17.03 9.39
N ARG A 579 -11.69 18.04 9.99
CA ARG A 579 -11.79 18.21 11.45
C ARG A 579 -10.42 18.17 12.14
N GLY A 580 -9.42 18.88 11.59
CA GLY A 580 -8.06 18.90 12.13
C GLY A 580 -7.24 17.62 11.89
N ASN A 581 -7.75 16.65 11.12
CA ASN A 581 -7.00 15.45 10.75
C ASN A 581 -6.45 15.56 9.33
N ILE A 582 -5.26 14.99 9.11
CA ILE A 582 -4.70 14.70 7.79
C ILE A 582 -4.61 13.19 7.57
N TYR A 583 -4.54 12.80 6.31
CA TYR A 583 -4.45 11.40 5.90
C TYR A 583 -3.26 11.20 4.98
N PHE A 584 -2.54 10.11 5.20
CA PHE A 584 -1.46 9.72 4.32
C PHE A 584 -1.40 8.21 4.18
N GLU A 585 -0.98 7.76 3.01
CA GLU A 585 -0.74 6.35 2.73
C GLU A 585 0.71 6.11 2.30
N GLY A 586 1.09 4.85 2.20
CA GLY A 586 2.38 4.43 1.65
C GLY A 586 2.36 2.95 1.32
N THR A 587 3.35 2.53 0.54
CA THR A 587 3.50 1.14 0.11
C THR A 587 4.23 0.34 1.17
N TYR A 588 3.55 -0.64 1.77
CA TYR A 588 4.11 -1.57 2.74
C TYR A 588 4.70 -2.80 2.02
N VAL A 589 6.02 -2.98 2.03
CA VAL A 589 6.70 -4.04 1.25
C VAL A 589 8.02 -4.50 1.86
N THR A 590 8.44 -5.73 1.58
CA THR A 590 9.77 -6.25 1.95
C THR A 590 10.92 -5.89 1.00
N THR A 591 10.65 -5.39 -0.23
CA THR A 591 11.62 -5.26 -1.34
C THR A 591 12.94 -4.56 -0.98
N TYR A 592 12.93 -3.59 -0.05
CA TYR A 592 14.11 -2.82 0.33
C TYR A 592 14.68 -3.21 1.70
N THR A 593 14.24 -4.32 2.25
CA THR A 593 14.71 -4.89 3.52
C THR A 593 15.25 -6.29 3.31
N SER A 594 16.02 -6.80 4.27
CA SER A 594 16.39 -8.21 4.31
C SER A 594 15.28 -9.12 4.85
N ASN A 595 14.07 -8.60 5.03
CA ASN A 595 12.96 -9.31 5.64
C ASN A 595 12.53 -10.50 4.78
N LYS A 596 12.68 -11.70 5.33
CA LYS A 596 12.37 -12.96 4.63
C LYS A 596 10.94 -13.45 4.86
N ASN A 597 10.19 -12.75 5.69
CA ASN A 597 8.87 -13.15 6.19
C ASN A 597 7.82 -12.13 5.75
N PRO A 598 7.48 -12.04 4.45
CA PRO A 598 6.51 -11.06 3.97
C PRO A 598 5.13 -11.33 4.56
N THR A 599 4.47 -10.27 5.04
CA THR A 599 3.17 -10.37 5.70
C THR A 599 2.08 -10.78 4.69
N PRO A 600 1.42 -11.93 4.87
CA PRO A 600 0.37 -12.39 3.96
C PRO A 600 -0.74 -11.36 3.79
N ARG A 601 -1.16 -11.13 2.54
CA ARG A 601 -2.19 -10.16 2.10
C ARG A 601 -1.83 -8.69 2.27
N TYR A 602 -0.84 -8.34 3.08
CA TYR A 602 -0.41 -6.97 3.33
C TYR A 602 0.79 -6.56 2.50
N ASP A 603 1.76 -7.46 2.31
CA ASP A 603 2.95 -7.18 1.51
C ASP A 603 2.57 -6.66 0.12
N TYR A 604 3.26 -5.60 -0.29
CA TYR A 604 3.08 -4.91 -1.56
C TYR A 604 1.73 -4.21 -1.72
N ASN A 605 1.24 -3.51 -0.69
CA ASN A 605 -0.03 -2.78 -0.74
C ASN A 605 0.01 -1.44 0.00
N GLN A 606 -1.02 -0.61 -0.24
CA GLN A 606 -1.14 0.70 0.39
C GLN A 606 -1.86 0.64 1.74
N ILE A 607 -1.29 1.28 2.77
CA ILE A 607 -1.89 1.36 4.11
C ILE A 607 -2.19 2.81 4.46
N MET A 608 -3.44 3.08 4.82
CA MET A 608 -3.91 4.40 5.25
C MET A 608 -3.57 4.67 6.72
N TYR A 609 -3.09 5.88 6.97
CA TYR A 609 -2.90 6.47 8.30
C TYR A 609 -3.66 7.78 8.42
N ARG A 610 -4.06 8.09 9.65
CA ARG A 610 -4.64 9.37 10.05
C ARG A 610 -3.77 10.01 11.12
N LEU A 611 -3.61 11.33 11.05
CA LEU A 611 -2.91 12.12 12.06
C LEU A 611 -3.77 13.29 12.49
N ASP A 612 -3.99 13.42 13.79
CA ASP A 612 -4.60 14.59 14.41
C ASP A 612 -3.55 15.71 14.55
N LEU A 613 -3.79 16.85 13.90
CA LEU A 613 -2.88 18.00 13.91
C LEU A 613 -2.93 18.81 15.22
N SER A 614 -3.85 18.47 16.13
CA SER A 614 -3.92 19.04 17.48
C SER A 614 -3.09 18.27 18.50
N ASP A 615 -2.47 17.14 18.11
CA ASP A 615 -1.64 16.36 19.02
C ASP A 615 -0.50 17.23 19.58
N PRO A 616 -0.39 17.37 20.92
CA PRO A 616 0.58 18.27 21.55
C PRO A 616 2.04 17.90 21.24
N ARG A 617 2.31 16.66 20.81
CA ARG A 617 3.65 16.22 20.40
C ARG A 617 4.12 16.89 19.10
N LEU A 618 3.24 17.57 18.38
CA LEU A 618 3.50 18.29 17.14
C LEU A 618 3.75 19.79 17.33
N GLU A 619 3.54 20.37 18.51
CA GLU A 619 3.61 21.84 18.73
C GLU A 619 4.89 22.49 18.19
N ASP A 620 6.04 21.82 18.30
CA ASP A 620 7.34 22.35 17.91
C ASP A 620 7.60 22.47 16.40
N ILE A 621 6.76 21.89 15.53
CA ILE A 621 7.00 21.85 14.08
C ILE A 621 6.25 22.93 13.30
N TRP A 622 5.21 23.52 13.90
CA TRP A 622 4.39 24.51 13.22
C TRP A 622 5.17 25.82 13.05
N PRO A 623 5.01 26.54 11.92
CA PRO A 623 5.47 27.91 11.81
C PRO A 623 4.92 28.72 12.99
N GLN A 624 5.76 29.55 13.61
CA GLN A 624 5.30 30.44 14.68
C GLN A 624 4.56 31.62 14.04
N GLU A 625 3.39 31.98 14.60
CA GLU A 625 2.68 33.22 14.26
C GLU A 625 3.53 34.47 14.50
#